data_AF-A0A849B1Y0-F1
#
_entry.id   AF-A0A849B1Y0-F1
#
_cell.length_a   1.000
_cell.length_b   1.000
_cell.length_c   1.000
_cell.angle_alpha   90.00
_cell.angle_beta   90.00
_cell.angle_gamma   90.00
#
_symmetry.space_group_name_H-M   'P 1'
#
loop_
_entity.id
_entity.type
_entity.pdbx_description
1 polymer ?
#
loop_
_entity_poly.entity_id
_entity_poly.type
_entity_poly.pdbx_seq_one_letter_code
_entity_poly.pdbx_strand_id
1 'polypeptide(L)'
;MSAHKWQFSSRFRRHAFGWRSDTPIQRIKEALAEIKQVARKEPLLAAEGAVQLLEKLSPALEQVDSSSGALGSAVNKAIDALVPIIAKADVEPKLRLRWLGRLWQALQEDEIPYIEVLGDYWGELCVTPELASHWADEFLPVVESVWSPKASGHGFFKGTSACLASMYAAGRHQELLALLDKARFKWWHDRRWGVKALAAMGRKAEAIRYAEESRGLNDPGWQIAQACEEILLSSGLLDEAYRRYAIEANQGTTNLATFRAIAKKYPHKQPEEILRDLVASTPGAEGKWFAAAKDAGLFNAAIELGTRSPTDPRTLTRAARDYAEKQPAFALAAGLAALRWISLGHGYEITGADVLDAYSAVTQAAENAGLPTQQVNEQIRDMIASTQPGNSLMKTILARHLAS
;
A
#
# COMPACT_ATOMS: atom_id res chain seq x y z
N MET A 1 41.95 -17.81 4.03
CA MET A 1 40.56 -18.17 4.42
C MET A 1 39.74 -18.31 3.17
N SER A 2 39.03 -19.43 2.98
CA SER A 2 38.13 -19.60 1.82
C SER A 2 37.00 -18.58 1.93
N ALA A 3 36.75 -17.81 0.87
CA ALA A 3 35.63 -16.88 0.83
C ALA A 3 34.32 -17.66 1.06
N HIS A 4 33.44 -17.15 1.93
CA HIS A 4 32.15 -17.77 2.18
C HIS A 4 31.38 -17.95 0.87
N LYS A 5 30.89 -19.17 0.63
CA LYS A 5 30.21 -19.51 -0.62
C LYS A 5 28.70 -19.32 -0.47
N TRP A 6 28.22 -18.14 -0.84
CA TRP A 6 26.79 -17.85 -0.93
C TRP A 6 26.08 -18.75 -1.95
N GLN A 7 25.01 -19.43 -1.52
CA GLN A 7 24.21 -20.28 -2.40
C GLN A 7 23.47 -19.45 -3.44
N PHE A 8 22.95 -18.28 -3.05
CA PHE A 8 22.28 -17.39 -4.00
C PHE A 8 23.19 -16.95 -5.15
N SER A 9 24.50 -16.80 -4.92
CA SER A 9 25.41 -16.21 -5.91
C SER A 9 25.46 -16.98 -7.24
N SER A 10 25.32 -18.31 -7.22
CA SER A 10 25.27 -19.13 -8.44
C SER A 10 23.90 -19.11 -9.13
N ARG A 11 22.84 -18.74 -8.40
CA ARG A 11 21.46 -18.66 -8.89
C ARG A 11 21.19 -17.32 -9.58
N PHE A 12 21.77 -16.23 -9.09
CA PHE A 12 21.67 -14.89 -9.70
C PHE A 12 22.86 -14.63 -10.64
N ARG A 13 22.87 -15.35 -11.77
CA ARG A 13 23.72 -15.05 -12.93
C ARG A 13 22.94 -14.13 -13.88
N ARG A 14 23.64 -13.38 -14.73
CA ARG A 14 23.00 -12.55 -15.75
C ARG A 14 22.03 -13.40 -16.59
N HIS A 15 20.80 -12.92 -16.75
CA HIS A 15 19.72 -13.58 -17.48
C HIS A 15 19.34 -15.00 -16.99
N ALA A 16 19.48 -15.29 -15.70
CA ALA A 16 19.32 -16.65 -15.17
C ALA A 16 17.88 -17.21 -15.20
N PHE A 17 16.84 -16.37 -15.32
CA PHE A 17 15.46 -16.76 -15.02
C PHE A 17 14.52 -16.85 -16.24
N GLY A 18 14.93 -16.37 -17.42
CA GLY A 18 14.02 -16.22 -18.56
C GLY A 18 12.83 -15.31 -18.23
N TRP A 19 11.66 -15.56 -18.84
CA TRP A 19 10.51 -14.65 -18.75
C TRP A 19 9.59 -14.84 -17.53
N ARG A 20 9.61 -15.99 -16.85
CA ARG A 20 8.66 -16.29 -15.76
C ARG A 20 9.07 -15.63 -14.44
N SER A 21 8.11 -15.03 -13.73
CA SER A 21 8.37 -14.28 -12.49
C SER A 21 8.33 -15.09 -11.19
N ASP A 22 7.68 -16.25 -11.15
CA ASP A 22 7.55 -17.05 -9.90
C ASP A 22 8.90 -17.51 -9.34
N THR A 23 9.77 -18.04 -10.21
CA THR A 23 11.09 -18.58 -9.82
C THR A 23 12.02 -17.49 -9.27
N PRO A 24 12.23 -16.34 -9.94
CA PRO A 24 13.07 -15.28 -9.38
C PRO A 24 12.52 -14.75 -8.06
N ILE A 25 11.20 -14.57 -7.91
CA ILE A 25 10.60 -14.16 -6.64
C ILE A 25 10.91 -15.16 -5.52
N GLN A 26 10.82 -16.46 -5.79
CA GLN A 26 11.21 -17.49 -4.84
C GLN A 26 12.71 -17.41 -4.50
N ARG A 27 13.59 -17.24 -5.49
CA ARG A 27 15.05 -17.15 -5.26
C ARG A 27 15.44 -15.93 -4.43
N ILE A 28 14.74 -14.80 -4.61
CA ILE A 28 14.96 -13.61 -3.78
C ILE A 28 14.64 -13.93 -2.31
N LYS A 29 13.49 -14.58 -2.05
CA LYS A 29 13.11 -14.98 -0.68
C LYS A 29 14.13 -15.93 -0.05
N GLU A 30 14.64 -16.90 -0.81
CA GLU A 30 15.67 -17.84 -0.35
C GLU A 30 16.98 -17.12 -0.01
N ALA A 31 17.44 -16.21 -0.87
CA ALA A 31 18.66 -15.42 -0.64
C ALA A 31 18.53 -14.52 0.60
N LEU A 32 17.36 -13.89 0.79
CA LEU A 32 17.06 -13.12 2.00
C LEU A 32 17.10 -13.97 3.26
N ALA A 33 16.55 -15.19 3.22
CA ALA A 33 16.59 -16.10 4.35
C ALA A 33 18.03 -16.53 4.69
N GLU A 34 18.83 -16.84 3.68
CA GLU A 34 20.26 -17.17 3.81
C GLU A 34 21.04 -16.03 4.48
N ILE A 35 20.94 -14.80 3.95
CA ILE A 35 21.64 -13.63 4.50
C ILE A 35 21.18 -13.34 5.93
N LYS A 36 19.87 -13.39 6.22
CA LYS A 36 19.34 -13.18 7.58
C LYS A 36 19.82 -14.24 8.57
N GLN A 37 20.04 -15.47 8.12
CA GLN A 37 20.59 -16.53 8.97
C GLN A 37 22.06 -16.26 9.32
N VAL A 38 22.87 -15.86 8.33
CA VAL A 38 24.28 -15.49 8.54
C VAL A 38 24.39 -14.25 9.43
N ALA A 39 23.52 -13.25 9.24
CA ALA A 39 23.52 -12.00 10.00
C ALA A 39 23.43 -12.18 11.52
N ARG A 40 22.87 -13.31 11.99
CA ARG A 40 22.77 -13.63 13.42
C ARG A 40 24.11 -13.97 14.08
N LYS A 41 25.10 -14.40 13.30
CA LYS A 41 26.40 -14.87 13.78
C LYS A 41 27.56 -14.04 13.22
N GLU A 42 27.48 -13.69 11.95
CA GLU A 42 28.54 -13.02 11.20
C GLU A 42 27.96 -11.79 10.47
N PRO A 43 27.68 -10.69 11.20
CA PRO A 43 26.98 -9.53 10.64
C PRO A 43 27.77 -8.84 9.51
N LEU A 44 29.10 -8.78 9.60
CA LEU A 44 29.94 -8.20 8.55
C LEU A 44 29.89 -9.03 7.26
N LEU A 45 29.94 -10.35 7.41
CA LEU A 45 29.82 -11.27 6.28
C LEU A 45 28.43 -11.13 5.63
N ALA A 46 27.37 -11.06 6.43
CA ALA A 46 26.02 -10.87 5.92
C ALA A 46 25.83 -9.54 5.18
N ALA A 47 26.46 -8.46 5.63
CA ALA A 47 26.44 -7.17 4.94
C ALA A 47 27.16 -7.23 3.59
N GLU A 48 28.34 -7.88 3.52
CA GLU A 48 29.03 -8.15 2.25
C GLU A 48 28.15 -8.99 1.30
N GLY A 49 27.47 -10.01 1.83
CA GLY A 49 26.50 -10.82 1.07
C GLY A 49 25.29 -10.02 0.59
N ALA A 50 24.80 -9.08 1.40
CA ALA A 50 23.71 -8.18 1.04
C ALA A 50 24.09 -7.26 -0.14
N VAL A 51 25.29 -6.66 -0.09
CA VAL A 51 25.86 -5.89 -1.21
C VAL A 51 25.95 -6.78 -2.45
N GLN A 52 26.51 -7.99 -2.31
CA GLN A 52 26.67 -8.93 -3.42
C GLN A 52 25.32 -9.36 -4.04
N LEU A 53 24.27 -9.53 -3.24
CA LEU A 53 22.94 -9.84 -3.75
C LEU A 53 22.37 -8.67 -4.57
N LEU A 54 22.44 -7.45 -4.03
CA LEU A 54 21.92 -6.24 -4.70
C LEU A 54 22.58 -6.01 -6.07
N GLU A 55 23.90 -6.20 -6.17
CA GLU A 55 24.63 -6.14 -7.46
C GLU A 55 24.10 -7.13 -8.51
N LYS A 56 23.61 -8.27 -8.04
CA LYS A 56 23.22 -9.39 -8.90
C LYS A 56 21.76 -9.38 -9.30
N LEU A 57 20.92 -8.58 -8.64
CA LEU A 57 19.48 -8.57 -8.89
C LEU A 57 19.17 -8.11 -10.31
N SER A 58 19.52 -6.87 -10.67
CA SER A 58 19.11 -6.30 -11.95
C SER A 58 19.57 -7.14 -13.16
N PRO A 59 20.86 -7.51 -13.28
CA PRO A 59 21.31 -8.30 -14.44
C PRO A 59 20.67 -9.71 -14.50
N ALA A 60 20.30 -10.29 -13.37
CA ALA A 60 19.66 -11.60 -13.35
C ALA A 60 18.18 -11.54 -13.75
N LEU A 61 17.51 -10.41 -13.48
CA LEU A 61 16.07 -10.22 -13.66
C LEU A 61 15.69 -9.55 -14.98
N GLU A 62 16.65 -9.08 -15.76
CA GLU A 62 16.45 -8.30 -17.00
C GLU A 62 15.48 -8.94 -18.02
N GLN A 63 15.41 -10.28 -18.10
CA GLN A 63 14.53 -10.98 -19.05
C GLN A 63 13.16 -11.35 -18.48
N VAL A 64 12.91 -11.08 -17.19
CA VAL A 64 11.71 -11.51 -16.49
C VAL A 64 10.57 -10.54 -16.79
N ASP A 65 9.38 -11.08 -17.07
CA ASP A 65 8.16 -10.28 -17.20
C ASP A 65 7.74 -9.73 -15.83
N SER A 66 7.81 -8.40 -15.71
CA SER A 66 7.47 -7.65 -14.49
C SER A 66 6.13 -6.91 -14.57
N SER A 67 5.34 -7.12 -15.64
CA SER A 67 4.06 -6.43 -15.88
C SER A 67 3.04 -6.55 -14.75
N SER A 68 3.04 -7.66 -14.02
CA SER A 68 2.18 -7.87 -12.83
C SER A 68 2.55 -7.01 -11.62
N GLY A 69 3.73 -6.37 -11.61
CA GLY A 69 4.27 -5.64 -10.46
C GLY A 69 4.74 -6.52 -9.28
N ALA A 70 4.50 -7.84 -9.33
CA ALA A 70 4.87 -8.76 -8.26
C ALA A 70 6.39 -8.88 -8.09
N LEU A 71 7.14 -8.86 -9.20
CA LEU A 71 8.60 -8.90 -9.16
C LEU A 71 9.19 -7.63 -8.54
N GLY A 72 8.76 -6.45 -9.01
CA GLY A 72 9.20 -5.17 -8.44
C GLY A 72 8.88 -5.08 -6.95
N SER A 73 7.69 -5.51 -6.54
CA SER A 73 7.31 -5.60 -5.12
C SER A 73 8.23 -6.52 -4.30
N ALA A 74 8.70 -7.63 -4.89
CA ALA A 74 9.63 -8.55 -4.23
C ALA A 74 11.04 -7.96 -4.11
N VAL A 75 11.51 -7.25 -5.13
CA VAL A 75 12.81 -6.56 -5.13
C VAL A 75 12.82 -5.40 -4.13
N ASN A 76 11.78 -4.56 -4.12
CA ASN A 76 11.67 -3.46 -3.14
C ASN A 76 11.72 -4.00 -1.70
N LYS A 77 10.96 -5.06 -1.40
CA LYS A 77 11.03 -5.75 -0.09
C LYS A 77 12.41 -6.34 0.22
N ALA A 78 13.17 -6.75 -0.79
CA ALA A 78 14.54 -7.20 -0.60
C ALA A 78 15.45 -6.04 -0.23
N ILE A 79 15.37 -4.91 -0.93
CA ILE A 79 16.11 -3.68 -0.62
C ILE A 79 15.80 -3.23 0.82
N ASP A 80 14.52 -3.12 1.19
CA ASP A 80 14.06 -2.74 2.54
C ASP A 80 14.66 -3.65 3.64
N ALA A 81 14.86 -4.93 3.33
CA ALA A 81 15.41 -5.90 4.28
C ALA A 81 16.95 -5.89 4.34
N LEU A 82 17.62 -5.57 3.23
CA LEU A 82 19.08 -5.63 3.09
C LEU A 82 19.76 -4.34 3.50
N VAL A 83 19.16 -3.17 3.21
CA VAL A 83 19.73 -1.86 3.57
C VAL A 83 20.05 -1.78 5.07
N PRO A 84 19.15 -2.16 6.02
CA PRO A 84 19.48 -2.14 7.44
C PRO A 84 20.60 -3.11 7.84
N ILE A 85 20.78 -4.23 7.13
CA ILE A 85 21.87 -5.18 7.39
C ILE A 85 23.21 -4.54 6.99
N ILE A 86 23.25 -3.88 5.83
CA ILE A 86 24.44 -3.17 5.36
C ILE A 86 24.76 -1.99 6.28
N ALA A 87 23.78 -1.13 6.57
CA ALA A 87 23.95 0.07 7.39
C ALA A 87 24.46 -0.24 8.81
N LYS A 88 23.94 -1.30 9.45
CA LYS A 88 24.32 -1.69 10.83
C LYS A 88 25.69 -2.35 10.97
N ALA A 89 26.29 -2.85 9.89
CA ALA A 89 27.61 -3.48 9.97
C ALA A 89 28.65 -2.42 10.36
N ASP A 90 29.44 -2.67 11.40
CA ASP A 90 30.53 -1.75 11.77
C ASP A 90 31.79 -2.08 10.97
N VAL A 91 32.17 -1.20 10.05
CA VAL A 91 33.28 -1.41 9.12
C VAL A 91 34.09 -0.14 8.95
N GLU A 92 35.36 -0.31 8.61
CA GLU A 92 36.23 0.81 8.28
C GLU A 92 35.64 1.66 7.13
N PRO A 93 35.81 2.99 7.18
CA PRO A 93 35.28 3.89 6.14
C PRO A 93 35.68 3.51 4.71
N LYS A 94 36.90 2.97 4.52
CA LYS A 94 37.37 2.51 3.21
C LYS A 94 36.56 1.34 2.65
N LEU A 95 36.19 0.38 3.51
CA LEU A 95 35.36 -0.75 3.10
C LEU A 95 33.94 -0.29 2.80
N ARG A 96 33.40 0.63 3.62
CA ARG A 96 32.09 1.25 3.37
C ARG A 96 32.04 1.94 2.01
N LEU A 97 33.04 2.77 1.71
CA LEU A 97 33.13 3.48 0.43
C LEU A 97 33.19 2.50 -0.73
N ARG A 98 33.92 1.38 -0.59
CA ARG A 98 33.97 0.32 -1.59
C ARG A 98 32.60 -0.35 -1.81
N TRP A 99 31.84 -0.61 -0.76
CA TRP A 99 30.47 -1.14 -0.87
C TRP A 99 29.55 -0.16 -1.60
N LEU A 100 29.59 1.12 -1.25
CA LEU A 100 28.79 2.15 -1.93
C LEU A 100 29.18 2.29 -3.40
N GLY A 101 30.48 2.25 -3.73
CA GLY A 101 30.94 2.28 -5.12
C GLY A 101 30.41 1.11 -5.95
N ARG A 102 30.36 -0.08 -5.36
CA ARG A 102 29.78 -1.29 -5.98
C ARG A 102 28.27 -1.18 -6.19
N LEU A 103 27.53 -0.70 -5.19
CA LEU A 103 26.10 -0.44 -5.32
C LEU A 103 25.79 0.66 -6.34
N TRP A 104 26.66 1.67 -6.44
CA TRP A 104 26.53 2.74 -7.43
C TRP A 104 26.75 2.22 -8.85
N GLN A 105 27.74 1.34 -9.04
CA GLN A 105 27.91 0.64 -10.30
C GLN A 105 26.68 -0.19 -10.65
N ALA A 106 26.10 -0.93 -9.69
CA ALA A 106 24.89 -1.70 -9.91
C ALA A 106 23.70 -0.81 -10.34
N LEU A 107 23.52 0.36 -9.71
CA LEU A 107 22.50 1.33 -10.09
C LEU A 107 22.73 1.88 -11.51
N GLN A 108 23.97 2.14 -11.90
CA GLN A 108 24.28 2.60 -13.25
C GLN A 108 23.97 1.53 -14.31
N GLU A 109 24.23 0.26 -13.99
CA GLU A 109 23.95 -0.90 -14.85
C GLU A 109 22.49 -1.39 -14.78
N ASP A 110 21.61 -0.70 -14.03
CA ASP A 110 20.19 -1.04 -13.87
C ASP A 110 19.38 -0.62 -15.12
N GLU A 111 19.46 -1.41 -16.19
CA GLU A 111 18.79 -1.11 -17.48
C GLU A 111 17.27 -1.12 -17.37
N ILE A 112 16.72 -2.14 -16.72
CA ILE A 112 15.34 -2.15 -16.25
C ILE A 112 15.39 -1.74 -14.79
N PRO A 113 14.69 -0.68 -14.36
CA PRO A 113 14.88 -0.05 -13.04
C PRO A 113 14.32 -0.91 -11.90
N TYR A 114 14.97 -2.04 -11.62
CA TYR A 114 14.56 -2.97 -10.57
C TYR A 114 15.10 -2.53 -9.21
N ILE A 115 16.29 -1.91 -9.18
CA ILE A 115 16.96 -1.50 -7.94
C ILE A 115 17.05 0.01 -7.77
N GLU A 116 16.39 0.81 -8.62
CA GLU A 116 16.39 2.28 -8.54
C GLU A 116 16.05 2.83 -7.15
N VAL A 117 15.13 2.17 -6.42
CA VAL A 117 14.70 2.55 -5.06
C VAL A 117 15.86 2.49 -4.06
N LEU A 118 16.94 1.75 -4.35
CA LEU A 118 18.15 1.74 -3.54
C LEU A 118 18.76 3.15 -3.40
N GLY A 119 18.58 4.02 -4.40
CA GLY A 119 19.00 5.42 -4.34
C GLY A 119 18.34 6.19 -3.19
N ASP A 120 17.10 5.85 -2.82
CA ASP A 120 16.39 6.51 -1.71
C ASP A 120 17.03 6.21 -0.35
N TYR A 121 17.74 5.09 -0.26
CA TYR A 121 18.41 4.61 0.95
C TYR A 121 19.87 5.06 1.05
N TRP A 122 20.38 5.86 0.11
CA TRP A 122 21.80 6.18 0.04
C TRP A 122 22.32 6.87 1.32
N GLY A 123 21.51 7.77 1.89
CA GLY A 123 21.82 8.42 3.16
C GLY A 123 21.98 7.44 4.32
N GLU A 124 21.10 6.43 4.40
CA GLU A 124 21.18 5.37 5.41
C GLU A 124 22.41 4.47 5.20
N LEU A 125 22.72 4.15 3.96
CA LEU A 125 23.88 3.34 3.59
C LEU A 125 25.21 4.05 3.88
N CYS A 126 25.23 5.38 3.86
CA CYS A 126 26.40 6.19 4.20
C CYS A 126 26.75 6.14 5.70
N VAL A 127 25.76 5.97 6.58
CA VAL A 127 25.87 5.92 8.07
C VAL A 127 26.35 7.23 8.72
N THR A 128 27.37 7.89 8.15
CA THR A 128 27.98 9.11 8.67
C THR A 128 27.66 10.32 7.77
N PRO A 129 27.41 11.52 8.34
CA PRO A 129 27.21 12.74 7.55
C PRO A 129 28.36 13.07 6.60
N GLU A 130 29.61 12.77 6.98
CA GLU A 130 30.80 13.06 6.17
C GLU A 130 30.82 12.23 4.88
N LEU A 131 30.54 10.93 4.99
CA LEU A 131 30.45 10.05 3.81
C LEU A 131 29.23 10.40 2.95
N ALA A 132 28.12 10.77 3.57
CA ALA A 132 26.95 11.27 2.84
C ALA A 132 27.29 12.57 2.08
N SER A 133 28.04 13.49 2.69
CA SER A 133 28.48 14.71 2.00
C SER A 133 29.40 14.39 0.83
N HIS A 134 30.34 13.45 1.00
CA HIS A 134 31.21 13.01 -0.09
C HIS A 134 30.41 12.51 -1.30
N TRP A 135 29.43 11.63 -1.09
CA TRP A 135 28.58 11.15 -2.19
C TRP A 135 27.67 12.23 -2.77
N ALA A 136 27.18 13.16 -1.94
CA ALA A 136 26.45 14.32 -2.44
C ALA A 136 27.32 15.14 -3.41
N ASP A 137 28.60 15.37 -3.08
CA ASP A 137 29.53 16.12 -3.94
C ASP A 137 29.84 15.39 -5.26
N GLU A 138 29.86 14.05 -5.26
CA GLU A 138 30.03 13.25 -6.49
C GLU A 138 28.82 13.35 -7.42
N PHE A 139 27.60 13.41 -6.87
CA PHE A 139 26.37 13.40 -7.67
C PHE A 139 25.87 14.79 -8.08
N LEU A 140 26.07 15.78 -7.22
CA LEU A 140 25.50 17.13 -7.35
C LEU A 140 25.81 17.78 -8.71
N PRO A 141 27.05 17.76 -9.25
CA PRO A 141 27.35 18.42 -10.52
C PRO A 141 26.52 17.88 -11.69
N VAL A 142 26.24 16.56 -11.69
CA VAL A 142 25.45 15.93 -12.75
C VAL A 142 23.98 16.30 -12.62
N VAL A 143 23.43 16.29 -11.39
CA VAL A 143 22.04 16.72 -11.14
C VAL A 143 21.84 18.18 -11.56
N GLU A 144 22.74 19.08 -11.17
CA GLU A 144 22.68 20.50 -11.55
C GLU A 144 22.74 20.70 -13.07
N SER A 145 23.60 19.93 -13.75
CA SER A 145 23.70 19.96 -15.21
C SER A 145 22.39 19.53 -15.87
N VAL A 146 21.78 18.44 -15.39
CA VAL A 146 20.52 17.89 -15.91
C VAL A 146 19.32 18.80 -15.64
N TRP A 147 19.32 19.50 -14.50
CA TRP A 147 18.27 20.45 -14.12
C TRP A 147 18.51 21.88 -14.60
N SER A 148 19.65 22.14 -15.24
CA SER A 148 19.97 23.46 -15.80
C SER A 148 18.91 23.90 -16.81
N PRO A 149 18.51 25.19 -16.82
CA PRO A 149 17.62 25.74 -17.85
C PRO A 149 18.14 25.58 -19.28
N LYS A 150 19.47 25.38 -19.43
CA LYS A 150 20.14 25.15 -20.73
C LYS A 150 20.13 23.68 -21.16
N ALA A 151 19.67 22.75 -20.30
CA ALA A 151 19.59 21.35 -20.65
C ALA A 151 18.53 21.12 -21.74
N SER A 152 18.75 20.11 -22.58
CA SER A 152 17.84 19.74 -23.69
C SER A 152 16.44 19.32 -23.24
N GLY A 153 16.22 19.17 -21.93
CA GLY A 153 14.93 18.81 -21.35
C GLY A 153 14.65 17.31 -21.25
N HIS A 154 15.53 16.49 -21.82
CA HIS A 154 15.45 15.02 -21.79
C HIS A 154 16.51 14.39 -20.88
N GLY A 155 17.26 15.19 -20.12
CA GLY A 155 18.26 14.68 -19.19
C GLY A 155 17.59 13.92 -18.04
N PHE A 156 18.00 12.67 -17.84
CA PHE A 156 17.67 11.86 -16.69
C PHE A 156 18.97 11.36 -16.07
N PHE A 157 19.07 11.39 -14.74
CA PHE A 157 20.21 10.87 -14.02
C PHE A 157 19.75 9.86 -12.96
N LYS A 158 20.21 8.61 -13.09
CA LYS A 158 19.89 7.51 -12.15
C LYS A 158 20.28 7.83 -10.70
N GLY A 159 21.28 8.69 -10.49
CA GLY A 159 21.76 9.09 -9.17
C GLY A 159 20.99 10.24 -8.52
N THR A 160 19.90 10.72 -9.10
CA THR A 160 19.13 11.85 -8.54
C THR A 160 18.62 11.55 -7.13
N SER A 161 17.97 10.39 -6.91
CA SER A 161 17.54 9.98 -5.56
C SER A 161 18.70 9.88 -4.58
N ALA A 162 19.81 9.26 -5.01
CA ALA A 162 20.99 9.07 -4.19
C ALA A 162 21.62 10.42 -3.79
N CYS A 163 21.65 11.39 -4.71
CA CYS A 163 22.08 12.76 -4.43
C CYS A 163 21.22 13.41 -3.33
N LEU A 164 19.90 13.42 -3.51
CA LEU A 164 18.99 14.06 -2.55
C LEU A 164 19.02 13.37 -1.18
N ALA A 165 19.07 12.03 -1.16
CA ALA A 165 19.21 11.25 0.07
C ALA A 165 20.55 11.54 0.80
N SER A 166 21.63 11.67 0.04
CA SER A 166 22.96 11.99 0.57
C SER A 166 23.02 13.41 1.16
N MET A 167 22.51 14.41 0.45
CA MET A 167 22.45 15.79 0.93
C MET A 167 21.62 15.90 2.22
N TYR A 168 20.49 15.17 2.28
CA TYR A 168 19.66 15.12 3.48
C TYR A 168 20.42 14.50 4.67
N ALA A 169 21.03 13.32 4.48
CA ALA A 169 21.78 12.65 5.55
C ALA A 169 23.04 13.43 5.99
N ALA A 170 23.64 14.21 5.09
CA ALA A 170 24.74 15.11 5.40
C ALA A 170 24.31 16.37 6.17
N GLY A 171 23.00 16.61 6.36
CA GLY A 171 22.48 17.82 6.99
C GLY A 171 22.55 19.07 6.11
N ARG A 172 22.83 18.93 4.81
CA ARG A 172 22.94 20.02 3.82
C ARG A 172 21.56 20.50 3.36
N HIS A 173 20.65 20.73 4.32
CA HIS A 173 19.22 20.96 4.08
C HIS A 173 18.92 22.21 3.23
N GLN A 174 19.63 23.32 3.48
CA GLN A 174 19.43 24.56 2.70
C GLN A 174 19.89 24.38 1.24
N GLU A 175 21.02 23.73 1.02
CA GLU A 175 21.54 23.46 -0.31
C GLU A 175 20.65 22.47 -1.07
N LEU A 176 20.11 21.47 -0.37
CA LEU A 176 19.12 20.54 -0.92
C LEU A 176 17.89 21.28 -1.43
N LEU A 177 17.34 22.23 -0.66
CA LEU A 177 16.22 23.05 -1.11
C LEU A 177 16.58 23.92 -2.31
N ALA A 178 17.75 24.57 -2.29
CA ALA A 178 18.23 25.37 -3.41
C ALA A 178 18.45 24.54 -4.69
N LEU A 179 18.83 23.26 -4.56
CA LEU A 179 18.92 22.33 -5.68
C LEU A 179 17.53 21.98 -6.22
N LEU A 180 16.56 21.67 -5.35
CA LEU A 180 15.18 21.37 -5.74
C LEU A 180 14.49 22.55 -6.44
N ASP A 181 14.83 23.79 -6.12
CA ASP A 181 14.33 24.98 -6.82
C ASP A 181 14.79 25.07 -8.28
N LYS A 182 15.89 24.38 -8.63
CA LYS A 182 16.37 24.24 -10.02
C LYS A 182 15.61 23.17 -10.79
N ALA A 183 14.90 22.26 -10.12
CA ALA A 183 14.20 21.17 -10.78
C ALA A 183 13.13 21.72 -11.73
N ARG A 184 13.16 21.27 -12.99
CA ARG A 184 12.22 21.73 -14.03
C ARG A 184 10.76 21.43 -13.69
N PHE A 185 10.52 20.35 -12.97
CA PHE A 185 9.20 19.86 -12.63
C PHE A 185 9.11 19.55 -11.14
N LYS A 186 7.95 19.82 -10.55
CA LYS A 186 7.66 19.59 -9.12
C LYS A 186 7.27 18.14 -8.83
N TRP A 187 8.10 17.17 -9.21
CA TRP A 187 7.81 15.76 -8.94
C TRP A 187 7.86 15.48 -7.44
N TRP A 188 6.82 14.81 -6.92
CA TRP A 188 6.76 14.42 -5.51
C TRP A 188 7.97 13.59 -5.07
N HIS A 189 8.42 12.69 -5.95
CA HIS A 189 9.57 11.82 -5.73
C HIS A 189 10.83 12.58 -5.28
N ASP A 190 11.05 13.78 -5.81
CA ASP A 190 12.18 14.64 -5.43
C ASP A 190 11.76 15.59 -4.29
N ARG A 191 10.56 16.18 -4.39
CA ARG A 191 10.07 17.17 -3.40
C ARG A 191 9.91 16.59 -1.99
N ARG A 192 9.65 15.28 -1.83
CA ARG A 192 9.63 14.65 -0.50
C ARG A 192 10.93 14.85 0.27
N TRP A 193 12.07 14.99 -0.41
CA TRP A 193 13.34 15.29 0.25
C TRP A 193 13.39 16.73 0.78
N GLY A 194 12.79 17.69 0.07
CA GLY A 194 12.61 19.05 0.54
C GLY A 194 11.67 19.13 1.75
N VAL A 195 10.59 18.34 1.75
CA VAL A 195 9.68 18.19 2.89
C VAL A 195 10.44 17.66 4.12
N LYS A 196 11.22 16.58 3.96
CA LYS A 196 12.08 16.04 5.02
C LYS A 196 13.08 17.08 5.53
N ALA A 197 13.77 17.79 4.64
CA ALA A 197 14.74 18.84 4.99
C ALA A 197 14.10 19.99 5.79
N LEU A 198 12.94 20.49 5.36
CA LEU A 198 12.19 21.52 6.08
C LEU A 198 11.76 21.04 7.47
N ALA A 199 11.25 19.81 7.58
CA ALA A 199 10.87 19.22 8.85
C ALA A 199 12.07 19.06 9.80
N ALA A 200 13.22 18.59 9.29
CA ALA A 200 14.47 18.44 10.05
C ALA A 200 15.03 19.79 10.55
N MET A 201 14.81 20.88 9.81
CA MET A 201 15.13 22.24 10.25
C MET A 201 14.11 22.83 11.24
N GLY A 202 13.11 22.07 11.69
CA GLY A 202 12.03 22.53 12.56
C GLY A 202 10.96 23.39 11.86
N ARG A 203 11.05 23.59 10.54
CA ARG A 203 10.12 24.39 9.71
C ARG A 203 8.91 23.56 9.29
N LYS A 204 8.26 22.88 10.23
CA LYS A 204 7.20 21.88 9.97
C LYS A 204 5.98 22.43 9.22
N ALA A 205 5.50 23.62 9.60
CA ALA A 205 4.37 24.25 8.90
C ALA A 205 4.70 24.58 7.43
N GLU A 206 5.95 24.96 7.16
CA GLU A 206 6.43 25.20 5.81
C GLU A 206 6.60 23.89 5.04
N ALA A 207 7.08 22.82 5.68
CA ALA A 207 7.17 21.49 5.07
C ALA A 207 5.80 21.01 4.55
N ILE A 208 4.72 21.23 5.32
CA ILE A 208 3.35 20.91 4.91
C ILE A 208 2.94 21.75 3.68
N ARG A 209 3.17 23.07 3.71
CA ARG A 209 2.87 23.93 2.54
C ARG A 209 3.64 23.49 1.30
N TYR A 210 4.93 23.22 1.46
CA TYR A 210 5.80 22.75 0.39
C TYR A 210 5.34 21.40 -0.19
N ALA A 211 4.83 20.50 0.65
CA ALA A 211 4.24 19.24 0.22
C ALA A 211 2.95 19.47 -0.59
N GLU A 212 2.02 20.28 -0.07
CA GLU A 212 0.75 20.62 -0.74
C GLU A 212 0.94 21.30 -2.10
N GLU A 213 1.97 22.14 -2.24
CA GLU A 213 2.34 22.76 -3.52
C GLU A 213 2.80 21.76 -4.59
N SER A 214 3.02 20.49 -4.22
CA SER A 214 3.37 19.41 -5.14
C SER A 214 2.13 18.74 -5.76
N ARG A 215 0.92 19.06 -5.27
CA ARG A 215 -0.33 18.52 -5.83
C ARG A 215 -0.59 19.07 -7.23
N GLY A 216 -1.15 18.23 -8.11
CA GLY A 216 -1.39 18.52 -9.50
C GLY A 216 -1.85 17.29 -10.30
N LEU A 217 -1.79 17.39 -11.62
CA LEU A 217 -2.15 16.26 -12.47
C LEU A 217 -1.09 15.15 -12.36
N ASN A 218 -1.51 13.92 -12.03
CA ASN A 218 -0.66 12.72 -11.85
C ASN A 218 0.20 12.70 -10.57
N ASP A 219 -0.06 13.56 -9.58
CA ASP A 219 0.63 13.47 -8.30
C ASP A 219 0.16 12.26 -7.47
N PRO A 220 1.03 11.67 -6.65
CA PRO A 220 0.64 10.62 -5.70
C PRO A 220 0.04 11.24 -4.44
N GLY A 221 -1.20 11.73 -4.52
CA GLY A 221 -1.86 12.47 -3.44
C GLY A 221 -1.86 11.76 -2.09
N TRP A 222 -1.98 10.42 -2.10
CA TRP A 222 -1.87 9.59 -0.90
C TRP A 222 -0.49 9.66 -0.22
N GLN A 223 0.60 9.76 -0.98
CA GLN A 223 1.96 9.91 -0.41
C GLN A 223 2.19 11.32 0.14
N ILE A 224 1.64 12.34 -0.54
CA ILE A 224 1.67 13.72 -0.06
C ILE A 224 0.91 13.81 1.27
N ALA A 225 -0.29 13.25 1.32
CA ALA A 225 -1.11 13.19 2.53
C ALA A 225 -0.41 12.44 3.67
N GLN A 226 0.27 11.31 3.39
CA GLN A 226 1.07 10.58 4.38
C GLN A 226 2.17 11.44 4.99
N ALA A 227 2.95 12.15 4.16
CA ALA A 227 4.01 13.02 4.66
C ALA A 227 3.47 14.18 5.50
N CYS A 228 2.38 14.82 5.06
CA CYS A 228 1.73 15.88 5.83
C CYS A 228 1.15 15.37 7.15
N GLU A 229 0.52 14.19 7.13
CA GLU A 229 -0.03 13.52 8.31
C GLU A 229 1.07 13.24 9.33
N GLU A 230 2.19 12.64 8.91
CA GLU A 230 3.33 12.33 9.78
C GLU A 230 3.92 13.59 10.44
N ILE A 231 4.02 14.71 9.70
CA ILE A 231 4.50 15.98 10.24
C ILE A 231 3.55 16.50 11.32
N LEU A 232 2.25 16.47 11.11
CA LEU A 232 1.26 16.92 12.09
C LEU A 232 1.24 16.01 13.33
N LEU A 233 1.27 14.69 13.13
CA LEU A 233 1.33 13.70 14.23
C LEU A 233 2.59 13.88 15.08
N SER A 234 3.75 14.07 14.46
CA SER A 234 5.01 14.35 15.18
C SER A 234 5.01 15.69 15.92
N SER A 235 4.01 16.54 15.69
CA SER A 235 3.81 17.84 16.34
C SER A 235 2.69 17.81 17.38
N GLY A 236 2.10 16.64 17.65
CA GLY A 236 0.97 16.51 18.58
C GLY A 236 -0.35 17.08 18.06
N LEU A 237 -0.45 17.39 16.76
CA LEU A 237 -1.65 17.97 16.14
C LEU A 237 -2.58 16.88 15.60
N LEU A 238 -2.97 15.93 16.46
CA LEU A 238 -3.70 14.72 16.05
C LEU A 238 -5.04 15.04 15.36
N ASP A 239 -5.82 15.98 15.90
CA ASP A 239 -7.13 16.31 15.33
C ASP A 239 -7.02 17.04 13.99
N GLU A 240 -5.95 17.80 13.77
CA GLU A 240 -5.69 18.41 12.48
C GLU A 240 -5.21 17.38 11.46
N ALA A 241 -4.31 16.48 11.86
CA ALA A 241 -3.86 15.37 11.02
C ALA A 241 -5.05 14.52 10.56
N TYR A 242 -5.94 14.20 11.50
CA TYR A 242 -7.16 13.44 11.21
C TYR A 242 -8.03 14.14 10.18
N ARG A 243 -8.42 15.39 10.46
CA ARG A 243 -9.36 16.15 9.63
C ARG A 243 -8.87 16.39 8.22
N ARG A 244 -7.56 16.60 8.04
CA ARG A 244 -6.97 17.00 6.76
C ARG A 244 -6.49 15.81 5.93
N TYR A 245 -5.95 14.78 6.56
CA TYR A 245 -5.16 13.77 5.86
C TYR A 245 -5.56 12.33 6.14
N ALA A 246 -6.30 12.01 7.20
CA ALA A 246 -6.52 10.61 7.59
C ALA A 246 -7.10 9.75 6.47
N ILE A 247 -8.08 10.25 5.72
CA ILE A 247 -8.74 9.46 4.67
C ILE A 247 -7.79 9.17 3.51
N GLU A 248 -7.12 10.20 2.98
CA GLU A 248 -6.23 10.07 1.82
C GLU A 248 -4.93 9.34 2.16
N ALA A 249 -4.36 9.57 3.35
CA ALA A 249 -3.10 8.98 3.79
C ALA A 249 -3.20 7.48 4.15
N ASN A 250 -4.39 7.01 4.52
CA ASN A 250 -4.59 5.66 5.07
C ASN A 250 -5.46 4.76 4.20
N GLN A 251 -5.56 5.05 2.90
CA GLN A 251 -6.29 4.20 1.96
C GLN A 251 -5.68 2.78 1.91
N GLY A 252 -6.51 1.77 2.18
CA GLY A 252 -6.16 0.36 2.05
C GLY A 252 -6.73 -0.27 0.78
N THR A 253 -6.40 -1.53 0.55
CA THR A 253 -6.95 -2.32 -0.58
C THR A 253 -8.46 -2.57 -0.48
N THR A 254 -9.04 -2.39 0.70
CA THR A 254 -10.47 -2.51 0.96
C THR A 254 -10.92 -1.42 1.93
N ASN A 255 -12.20 -1.06 1.89
CA ASN A 255 -12.76 -0.06 2.81
C ASN A 255 -12.63 -0.47 4.28
N LEU A 256 -12.77 -1.77 4.58
CA LEU A 256 -12.51 -2.29 5.92
C LEU A 256 -11.05 -2.09 6.34
N ALA A 257 -10.09 -2.31 5.44
CA ALA A 257 -8.68 -2.07 5.73
C ALA A 257 -8.40 -0.57 5.96
N THR A 258 -9.00 0.33 5.15
CA THR A 258 -8.93 1.79 5.35
C THR A 258 -9.47 2.18 6.73
N PHE A 259 -10.67 1.73 7.08
CA PHE A 259 -11.30 2.00 8.37
C PHE A 259 -10.42 1.55 9.53
N ARG A 260 -9.93 0.30 9.50
CA ARG A 260 -9.05 -0.25 10.54
C ARG A 260 -7.72 0.49 10.64
N ALA A 261 -7.14 0.93 9.51
CA ALA A 261 -5.91 1.70 9.51
C ALA A 261 -6.10 3.05 10.22
N ILE A 262 -7.19 3.76 9.92
CA ILE A 262 -7.53 5.03 10.55
C ILE A 262 -7.87 4.83 12.04
N ALA A 263 -8.74 3.87 12.38
CA ALA A 263 -9.11 3.60 13.77
C ALA A 263 -7.90 3.20 14.64
N LYS A 264 -6.96 2.44 14.07
CA LYS A 264 -5.70 2.10 14.76
C LYS A 264 -4.80 3.32 14.97
N LYS A 265 -4.70 4.19 13.97
CA LYS A 265 -3.82 5.38 14.00
C LYS A 265 -4.39 6.50 14.87
N TYR A 266 -5.72 6.59 14.98
CA TYR A 266 -6.46 7.61 15.73
C TYR A 266 -7.34 6.99 16.83
N PRO A 267 -6.76 6.38 17.87
CA PRO A 267 -7.51 5.66 18.90
C PRO A 267 -8.37 6.57 19.79
N HIS A 268 -8.16 7.90 19.76
CA HIS A 268 -8.98 8.87 20.49
C HIS A 268 -10.27 9.24 19.76
N LYS A 269 -10.44 8.84 18.49
CA LYS A 269 -11.64 9.06 17.69
C LYS A 269 -12.60 7.89 17.84
N GLN A 270 -13.89 8.19 17.96
CA GLN A 270 -14.91 7.15 18.07
C GLN A 270 -15.07 6.44 16.72
N PRO A 271 -15.20 5.10 16.69
CA PRO A 271 -15.46 4.34 15.47
C PRO A 271 -16.61 4.90 14.60
N GLU A 272 -17.67 5.39 15.25
CA GLU A 272 -18.84 6.01 14.63
C GLU A 272 -18.51 7.32 13.91
N GLU A 273 -17.59 8.13 14.47
CA GLU A 273 -17.11 9.37 13.85
C GLU A 273 -16.29 9.03 12.60
N ILE A 274 -15.35 8.10 12.72
CA ILE A 274 -14.51 7.65 11.62
C ILE A 274 -15.34 7.09 10.47
N LEU A 275 -16.30 6.21 10.77
CA LEU A 275 -17.17 5.63 9.77
C LEU A 275 -17.98 6.71 9.04
N ARG A 276 -18.53 7.67 9.78
CA ARG A 276 -19.33 8.76 9.20
C ARG A 276 -18.52 9.61 8.22
N ASP A 277 -17.29 9.97 8.60
CA ASP A 277 -16.40 10.78 7.76
C ASP A 277 -16.00 10.01 6.49
N LEU A 278 -15.74 8.71 6.61
CA LEU A 278 -15.44 7.85 5.46
C LEU A 278 -16.62 7.70 4.51
N VAL A 279 -17.83 7.50 5.05
CA VAL A 279 -19.06 7.45 4.24
C VAL A 279 -19.28 8.78 3.51
N ALA A 280 -19.10 9.91 4.20
CA ALA A 280 -19.21 11.24 3.60
C ALA A 280 -18.17 11.50 2.50
N SER A 281 -17.00 10.84 2.56
CA SER A 281 -15.94 10.97 1.54
C SER A 281 -16.25 10.22 0.23
N THR A 282 -17.24 9.33 0.20
CA THR A 282 -17.64 8.57 -0.99
C THR A 282 -19.15 8.61 -1.26
N PRO A 283 -19.72 9.77 -1.62
CA PRO A 283 -21.15 9.88 -1.92
C PRO A 283 -21.61 8.91 -3.02
N GLY A 284 -22.74 8.23 -2.80
CA GLY A 284 -23.32 7.27 -3.74
C GLY A 284 -22.69 5.88 -3.74
N ALA A 285 -21.68 5.65 -2.90
CA ALA A 285 -21.05 4.34 -2.70
C ALA A 285 -21.03 3.93 -1.22
N GLU A 286 -21.98 4.41 -0.43
CA GLU A 286 -22.04 4.26 1.02
C GLU A 286 -22.05 2.79 1.47
N GLY A 287 -22.68 1.92 0.69
CA GLY A 287 -22.77 0.47 0.95
C GLY A 287 -21.41 -0.23 0.99
N LYS A 288 -20.39 0.36 0.36
CA LYS A 288 -19.01 -0.13 0.42
C LYS A 288 -18.42 -0.13 1.84
N TRP A 289 -19.00 0.64 2.76
CA TRP A 289 -18.61 0.73 4.17
C TRP A 289 -19.39 -0.22 5.09
N PHE A 290 -20.32 -1.03 4.56
CA PHE A 290 -21.08 -2.02 5.34
C PHE A 290 -20.19 -2.91 6.20
N ALA A 291 -19.13 -3.46 5.60
CA ALA A 291 -18.21 -4.36 6.29
C ALA A 291 -17.46 -3.66 7.44
N ALA A 292 -17.12 -2.38 7.28
CA ALA A 292 -16.48 -1.57 8.32
C ALA A 292 -17.44 -1.29 9.48
N ALA A 293 -18.68 -0.88 9.19
CA ALA A 293 -19.71 -0.65 10.20
C ALA A 293 -20.00 -1.90 11.03
N LYS A 294 -20.15 -3.05 10.36
CA LYS A 294 -20.34 -4.35 11.02
C LYS A 294 -19.15 -4.72 11.90
N ASP A 295 -17.93 -4.54 11.42
CA ASP A 295 -16.71 -4.86 12.17
C ASP A 295 -16.57 -4.01 13.45
N ALA A 296 -17.03 -2.76 13.39
CA ALA A 296 -17.09 -1.85 14.52
C ALA A 296 -18.27 -2.13 15.49
N GLY A 297 -19.11 -3.13 15.22
CA GLY A 297 -20.31 -3.43 16.04
C GLY A 297 -21.48 -2.46 15.82
N LEU A 298 -21.41 -1.60 14.79
CA LEU A 298 -22.41 -0.58 14.48
C LEU A 298 -23.52 -1.16 13.59
N PHE A 299 -24.26 -2.14 14.11
CA PHE A 299 -25.21 -2.93 13.32
C PHE A 299 -26.31 -2.10 12.67
N ASN A 300 -26.87 -1.09 13.36
CA ASN A 300 -27.89 -0.21 12.79
C ASN A 300 -27.33 0.60 11.61
N ALA A 301 -26.14 1.17 11.77
CA ALA A 301 -25.46 1.90 10.69
C ALA A 301 -25.12 0.97 9.52
N ALA A 302 -24.67 -0.26 9.81
CA ALA A 302 -24.41 -1.26 8.78
C ALA A 302 -25.68 -1.57 7.96
N ILE A 303 -26.83 -1.77 8.60
CA ILE A 303 -28.11 -2.00 7.90
C ILE A 303 -28.45 -0.81 7.01
N GLU A 304 -28.34 0.42 7.52
CA GLU A 304 -28.64 1.63 6.74
C GLU A 304 -27.76 1.71 5.48
N LEU A 305 -26.44 1.58 5.65
CA LEU A 305 -25.48 1.61 4.55
C LEU A 305 -25.76 0.51 3.53
N GLY A 306 -25.97 -0.71 4.01
CA GLY A 306 -26.24 -1.89 3.19
C GLY A 306 -27.57 -1.82 2.45
N THR A 307 -28.54 -1.04 2.94
CA THR A 307 -29.87 -0.89 2.31
C THR A 307 -29.92 0.29 1.34
N ARG A 308 -29.15 1.35 1.61
CA ARG A 308 -29.18 2.62 0.88
C ARG A 308 -28.37 2.61 -0.41
N SER A 309 -27.25 1.91 -0.43
CA SER A 309 -26.33 1.84 -1.57
C SER A 309 -25.91 0.40 -1.86
N PRO A 310 -25.59 0.07 -3.13
CA PRO A 310 -25.17 -1.27 -3.52
C PRO A 310 -24.03 -1.80 -2.64
N THR A 311 -24.25 -2.99 -2.11
CA THR A 311 -23.27 -3.76 -1.33
C THR A 311 -23.21 -5.15 -1.94
N ASP A 312 -22.01 -5.75 -1.98
CA ASP A 312 -21.84 -7.09 -2.54
C ASP A 312 -22.76 -8.11 -1.84
N PRO A 313 -23.66 -8.80 -2.57
CA PRO A 313 -24.63 -9.72 -1.96
C PRO A 313 -23.97 -10.85 -1.15
N ARG A 314 -22.82 -11.37 -1.59
CA ARG A 314 -22.11 -12.43 -0.85
C ARG A 314 -21.60 -11.94 0.50
N THR A 315 -21.16 -10.69 0.57
CA THR A 315 -20.74 -10.03 1.82
C THR A 315 -21.91 -9.89 2.80
N LEU A 316 -23.09 -9.50 2.31
CA LEU A 316 -24.32 -9.39 3.10
C LEU A 316 -24.82 -10.76 3.58
N THR A 317 -24.87 -11.76 2.69
CA THR A 317 -25.26 -13.14 3.02
C THR A 317 -24.34 -13.75 4.06
N ARG A 318 -23.02 -13.54 3.94
CA ARG A 318 -22.06 -14.00 4.97
C ARG A 318 -22.32 -13.33 6.31
N ALA A 319 -22.57 -12.02 6.31
CA ALA A 319 -22.90 -11.31 7.54
C ALA A 319 -24.22 -11.81 8.18
N ALA A 320 -25.24 -12.10 7.37
CA ALA A 320 -26.48 -12.70 7.85
C ALA A 320 -26.24 -14.05 8.53
N ARG A 321 -25.48 -14.94 7.89
CA ARG A 321 -25.12 -16.25 8.44
C ARG A 321 -24.33 -16.14 9.74
N ASP A 322 -23.26 -15.34 9.75
CA ASP A 322 -22.34 -15.22 10.89
C ASP A 322 -23.00 -14.63 12.15
N TYR A 323 -24.08 -13.85 11.97
CA TYR A 323 -24.77 -13.13 13.04
C TYR A 323 -26.19 -13.63 13.33
N ALA A 324 -26.65 -14.70 12.66
CA ALA A 324 -28.01 -15.21 12.78
C ALA A 324 -28.42 -15.51 14.23
N GLU A 325 -27.50 -16.00 15.07
CA GLU A 325 -27.77 -16.31 16.48
C GLU A 325 -27.58 -15.09 17.39
N LYS A 326 -26.47 -14.36 17.20
CA LYS A 326 -26.05 -13.30 18.13
C LYS A 326 -26.78 -11.97 17.93
N GLN A 327 -27.17 -11.68 16.69
CA GLN A 327 -27.87 -10.46 16.30
C GLN A 327 -28.93 -10.77 15.22
N PRO A 328 -30.01 -11.50 15.56
CA PRO A 328 -30.97 -12.01 14.56
C PRO A 328 -31.62 -10.91 13.71
N ALA A 329 -31.97 -9.77 14.30
CA ALA A 329 -32.57 -8.64 13.58
C ALA A 329 -31.60 -8.04 12.53
N PHE A 330 -30.32 -7.90 12.87
CA PHE A 330 -29.29 -7.46 11.94
C PHE A 330 -29.09 -8.47 10.82
N ALA A 331 -29.00 -9.75 11.18
CA ALA A 331 -28.81 -10.82 10.21
C ALA A 331 -29.96 -10.90 9.20
N LEU A 332 -31.20 -10.77 9.67
CA LEU A 332 -32.38 -10.74 8.82
C LEU A 332 -32.33 -9.55 7.85
N ALA A 333 -32.07 -8.34 8.36
CA ALA A 333 -31.98 -7.14 7.53
C ALA A 333 -30.86 -7.24 6.48
N ALA A 334 -29.68 -7.74 6.87
CA ALA A 334 -28.56 -7.97 5.95
C ALA A 334 -28.91 -9.00 4.87
N GLY A 335 -29.55 -10.12 5.23
CA GLY A 335 -29.96 -11.15 4.28
C GLY A 335 -31.03 -10.66 3.30
N LEU A 336 -32.02 -9.90 3.77
CA LEU A 336 -33.04 -9.28 2.91
C LEU A 336 -32.41 -8.24 1.98
N ALA A 337 -31.44 -7.46 2.45
CA ALA A 337 -30.68 -6.56 1.60
C ALA A 337 -29.88 -7.33 0.52
N ALA A 338 -29.32 -8.50 0.84
CA ALA A 338 -28.62 -9.34 -0.13
C ALA A 338 -29.57 -9.76 -1.27
N LEU A 339 -30.74 -10.30 -0.92
CA LEU A 339 -31.77 -10.68 -1.89
C LEU A 339 -32.24 -9.47 -2.73
N ARG A 340 -32.38 -8.29 -2.11
CA ARG A 340 -32.74 -7.05 -2.81
C ARG A 340 -31.70 -6.64 -3.85
N TRP A 341 -30.42 -6.68 -3.50
CA TRP A 341 -29.36 -6.32 -4.44
C TRP A 341 -29.21 -7.34 -5.57
N ILE A 342 -29.41 -8.64 -5.28
CA ILE A 342 -29.48 -9.67 -6.32
C ILE A 342 -30.66 -9.38 -7.26
N SER A 343 -31.85 -9.10 -6.71
CA SER A 343 -33.05 -8.74 -7.47
C SER A 343 -32.79 -7.59 -8.44
N LEU A 344 -32.09 -6.54 -7.97
CA LEU A 344 -31.69 -5.38 -8.76
C LEU A 344 -30.53 -5.65 -9.74
N GLY A 345 -29.96 -6.87 -9.76
CA GLY A 345 -28.89 -7.26 -10.69
C GLY A 345 -27.47 -6.88 -10.24
N HIS A 346 -27.27 -6.59 -8.96
CA HIS A 346 -25.94 -6.32 -8.40
C HIS A 346 -25.22 -7.60 -7.94
N GLY A 347 -23.90 -7.52 -7.89
CA GLY A 347 -23.00 -8.62 -7.52
C GLY A 347 -22.29 -9.20 -8.74
N TYR A 348 -21.03 -9.56 -8.57
CA TYR A 348 -20.22 -10.12 -9.65
C TYR A 348 -20.45 -11.64 -9.77
N GLU A 349 -20.90 -12.08 -10.95
CA GLU A 349 -21.16 -13.49 -11.28
C GLU A 349 -22.02 -14.21 -10.23
N ILE A 350 -23.17 -13.62 -9.89
CA ILE A 350 -24.14 -14.23 -8.97
C ILE A 350 -24.76 -15.48 -9.61
N THR A 351 -24.77 -16.57 -8.85
CA THR A 351 -25.30 -17.89 -9.25
C THR A 351 -26.56 -18.26 -8.47
N GLY A 352 -27.26 -19.32 -8.89
CA GLY A 352 -28.39 -19.84 -8.11
C GLY A 352 -28.02 -20.31 -6.71
N ALA A 353 -26.78 -20.77 -6.50
CA ALA A 353 -26.28 -21.13 -5.17
C ALA A 353 -26.21 -19.90 -4.24
N ASP A 354 -25.76 -18.75 -4.76
CA ASP A 354 -25.72 -17.50 -3.99
C ASP A 354 -27.13 -17.04 -3.55
N VAL A 355 -28.15 -17.26 -4.38
CA VAL A 355 -29.56 -16.98 -4.06
C VAL A 355 -30.08 -17.89 -2.95
N LEU A 356 -29.80 -19.19 -3.03
CA LEU A 356 -30.21 -20.16 -2.01
C LEU A 356 -29.49 -19.91 -0.68
N ASP A 357 -28.22 -19.56 -0.72
CA ASP A 357 -27.43 -19.20 0.46
C ASP A 357 -28.01 -17.97 1.15
N ALA A 358 -28.41 -16.94 0.38
CA ALA A 358 -29.05 -15.74 0.90
C ALA A 358 -30.42 -16.06 1.52
N TYR A 359 -31.25 -16.83 0.82
CA TYR A 359 -32.56 -17.26 1.32
C TYR A 359 -32.43 -18.07 2.62
N SER A 360 -31.52 -19.04 2.66
CA SER A 360 -31.31 -19.88 3.85
C SER A 360 -30.83 -19.05 5.04
N ALA A 361 -29.94 -18.08 4.83
CA ALA A 361 -29.48 -17.17 5.88
C ALA A 361 -30.62 -16.28 6.39
N VAL A 362 -31.49 -15.79 5.50
CA VAL A 362 -32.68 -15.01 5.86
C VAL A 362 -33.65 -15.83 6.72
N THR A 363 -33.99 -17.04 6.30
CA THR A 363 -34.91 -17.92 7.03
C THR A 363 -34.37 -18.27 8.40
N GLN A 364 -33.08 -18.62 8.50
CA GLN A 364 -32.45 -18.91 9.80
C GLN A 364 -32.45 -17.70 10.73
N ALA A 365 -32.17 -16.50 10.20
CA ALA A 365 -32.19 -15.27 10.98
C ALA A 365 -33.62 -14.90 11.43
N ALA A 366 -34.62 -15.15 10.59
CA ALA A 366 -36.03 -14.94 10.91
C ALA A 366 -36.50 -15.86 12.03
N GLU A 367 -36.17 -17.15 11.96
CA GLU A 367 -36.46 -18.13 13.01
C GLU A 367 -35.85 -17.70 14.35
N ASN A 368 -34.57 -17.31 14.34
CA ASN A 368 -33.89 -16.82 15.55
C ASN A 368 -34.43 -15.48 16.06
N ALA A 369 -35.04 -14.67 15.20
CA ALA A 369 -35.73 -13.43 15.57
C ALA A 369 -37.18 -13.66 16.05
N GLY A 370 -37.67 -14.92 16.02
CA GLY A 370 -39.05 -15.26 16.38
C GLY A 370 -40.08 -14.79 15.34
N LEU A 371 -39.66 -14.55 14.09
CA LEU A 371 -40.55 -14.12 13.02
C LEU A 371 -41.06 -15.32 12.22
N PRO A 372 -42.37 -15.37 11.89
CA PRO A 372 -42.91 -16.44 11.06
C PRO A 372 -42.27 -16.44 9.66
N THR A 373 -41.83 -17.60 9.20
CA THR A 373 -41.27 -17.78 7.84
C THR A 373 -42.22 -17.28 6.75
N GLN A 374 -43.53 -17.39 6.95
CA GLN A 374 -44.54 -16.91 6.01
C GLN A 374 -44.44 -15.40 5.76
N GLN A 375 -44.23 -14.60 6.82
CA GLN A 375 -44.09 -13.15 6.71
C GLN A 375 -42.86 -12.76 5.88
N VAL A 376 -41.75 -13.47 6.08
CA VAL A 376 -40.52 -13.23 5.32
C VAL A 376 -40.68 -13.67 3.87
N ASN A 377 -41.32 -14.82 3.63
CA ASN A 377 -41.62 -15.30 2.28
C ASN A 377 -42.52 -14.33 1.51
N GLU A 378 -43.52 -13.72 2.16
CA GLU A 378 -44.34 -12.65 1.57
C GLU A 378 -43.48 -11.46 1.15
N GLN A 379 -42.58 -10.98 2.03
CA GLN A 379 -41.68 -9.89 1.70
C GLN A 379 -40.75 -10.22 0.52
N ILE A 380 -40.27 -11.46 0.43
CA ILE A 380 -39.43 -11.92 -0.69
C ILE A 380 -40.27 -12.02 -1.99
N ARG A 381 -41.51 -12.49 -1.92
CA ARG A 381 -42.44 -12.52 -3.08
C ARG A 381 -42.69 -11.12 -3.63
N ASP A 382 -42.95 -10.16 -2.75
CA ASP A 382 -43.17 -8.76 -3.13
C ASP A 382 -41.92 -8.15 -3.80
N MET A 383 -40.74 -8.44 -3.26
CA MET A 383 -39.46 -7.98 -3.81
C MET A 383 -39.23 -8.49 -5.24
N ILE A 384 -39.56 -9.76 -5.51
CA ILE A 384 -39.36 -10.34 -6.84
C ILE A 384 -40.54 -10.11 -7.79
N ALA A 385 -41.66 -9.56 -7.34
CA ALA A 385 -42.86 -9.35 -8.15
C ALA A 385 -42.58 -8.44 -9.37
N SER A 386 -41.73 -7.42 -9.21
CA SER A 386 -41.35 -6.49 -10.27
C SER A 386 -40.50 -7.12 -11.39
N THR A 387 -40.23 -6.38 -12.46
CA THR A 387 -39.40 -6.79 -13.61
C THR A 387 -37.94 -6.31 -13.47
N GLN A 388 -37.30 -6.61 -12.34
CA GLN A 388 -35.88 -6.28 -12.14
C GLN A 388 -34.96 -7.34 -12.77
N PRO A 389 -33.72 -6.99 -13.15
CA PRO A 389 -32.83 -7.89 -13.90
C PRO A 389 -32.57 -9.24 -13.24
N GLY A 390 -32.42 -9.30 -11.92
CA GLY A 390 -32.17 -10.54 -11.18
C GLY A 390 -33.41 -11.32 -10.79
N ASN A 391 -34.61 -10.77 -11.01
CA ASN A 391 -35.86 -11.41 -10.57
C ASN A 391 -36.16 -12.71 -11.30
N SER A 392 -35.75 -12.86 -12.56
CA SER A 392 -35.92 -14.11 -13.30
C SER A 392 -35.17 -15.27 -12.62
N LEU A 393 -33.89 -15.06 -12.30
CA LEU A 393 -33.06 -16.00 -11.56
C LEU A 393 -33.68 -16.33 -10.19
N MET A 394 -34.04 -15.31 -9.42
CA MET A 394 -34.62 -15.52 -8.09
C MET A 394 -35.95 -16.28 -8.13
N LYS A 395 -36.85 -15.95 -9.07
CA LYS A 395 -38.13 -16.67 -9.25
C LYS A 395 -37.89 -18.15 -9.56
N THR A 396 -36.98 -18.45 -10.47
CA THR A 396 -36.65 -19.84 -10.83
C THR A 396 -36.10 -20.62 -9.65
N ILE A 397 -35.15 -20.03 -8.91
CA ILE A 397 -34.45 -20.70 -7.83
C ILE A 397 -35.31 -20.86 -6.57
N LEU A 398 -36.12 -19.84 -6.23
CA LEU A 398 -36.93 -19.82 -5.00
C LEU A 398 -38.35 -20.36 -5.18
N ALA A 399 -38.75 -20.77 -6.40
CA ALA A 399 -40.12 -21.21 -6.70
C ALA A 399 -40.68 -22.24 -5.70
N ARG A 400 -39.87 -23.25 -5.32
CA ARG A 400 -40.30 -24.31 -4.39
C ARG A 400 -40.42 -23.83 -2.95
N HIS A 401 -39.62 -22.86 -2.56
CA HIS A 401 -39.59 -22.33 -1.20
C HIS A 401 -40.67 -21.28 -0.95
N LEU A 402 -41.12 -20.59 -2.01
CA LEU A 402 -42.16 -19.57 -1.95
C LEU A 402 -43.55 -20.08 -2.37
N ALA A 403 -43.71 -21.37 -2.68
CA ALA A 403 -45.02 -21.97 -3.02
C ALA A 403 -45.85 -22.38 -1.78
N SER A 404 -45.20 -22.50 -0.62
CA SER A 404 -45.77 -22.68 0.71
C SER A 404 -45.87 -21.35 1.45
#